data_AF-A0A950WLA2-F1
#
_entry.id   AF-A0A950WLA2-F1
#
_cell.length_a   1.000
_cell.length_b   1.000
_cell.length_c   1.000
_cell.angle_alpha   90.00
_cell.angle_beta   90.00
_cell.angle_gamma   90.00
#
_symmetry.space_group_name_H-M   'P 1'
#
loop_
_entity.id
_entity.type
_entity.pdbx_description
1 polymer ?
#
loop_
_entity_poly.entity_id
_entity_poly.type
_entity_poly.pdbx_seq_one_letter_code
_entity_poly.pdbx_strand_id
1 'polypeptide(L)'
;MHIRRRARNSAPFHASRARAQSRASDCCSAFRPLVGWALGTACLAFIFSPADARVVTDSAGRNVTVPDHVERVQAAGPPATVLLYALAPEKLIGWVRKPNPAELEFLNPKVRELPEIGRLTGRGDTANLEVVIKAKPDLIIDFGTVNPTYVSLADRVQAQTGIPYLLIDGRLASTAASMKLVGNIFGVDDRANVLADKAAAIIGEAEQTVAALPEGQRPRVYLARQANGLQTGNRGSINTEIIERAGGINVATGGREGGGLFNVSPEQVIAWNPDTVITVDANFFGSVHSTPAWADLAAVKNNRVFLSPDLPYGWTDEPPSLNRLLGLQWLLRLFYPQRFNGDMRALTRDFYKQFYQVELSDVQVDRLLAGTRGRN
;
A
#
# COMPACT_ATOMS: atom_id res chain seq x y z
N MET A 1 -24.45 -41.77 -33.20
CA MET A 1 -24.08 -41.02 -34.42
C MET A 1 -22.56 -40.85 -34.43
N HIS A 2 -21.77 -41.70 -35.13
CA HIS A 2 -21.30 -41.51 -36.53
C HIS A 2 -20.54 -40.17 -36.68
N ILE A 3 -19.22 -40.05 -36.94
CA ILE A 3 -18.30 -40.63 -37.96
C ILE A 3 -16.83 -40.34 -37.51
N ARG A 4 -15.91 -41.30 -37.36
CA ARG A 4 -14.88 -41.86 -38.29
C ARG A 4 -13.99 -40.90 -39.13
N ARG A 5 -12.72 -40.78 -38.69
CA ARG A 5 -11.43 -41.20 -39.34
C ARG A 5 -10.88 -40.53 -40.64
N ARG A 6 -9.53 -40.43 -40.60
CA ARG A 6 -8.46 -40.44 -41.65
C ARG A 6 -8.10 -39.11 -42.33
N ALA A 7 -6.89 -38.83 -42.82
CA ALA A 7 -5.47 -39.23 -42.64
C ALA A 7 -4.73 -38.94 -43.97
N ARG A 8 -3.42 -38.59 -43.91
CA ARG A 8 -2.39 -38.62 -45.00
C ARG A 8 -2.53 -37.49 -46.06
N ASN A 9 -1.50 -36.96 -46.73
CA ASN A 9 -0.20 -37.49 -47.19
C ASN A 9 0.67 -36.29 -47.70
N SER A 10 1.99 -36.23 -47.41
CA SER A 10 3.15 -36.48 -48.33
C SER A 10 3.64 -35.32 -49.24
N ALA A 11 4.97 -35.07 -49.20
CA ALA A 11 5.83 -34.10 -49.93
C ALA A 11 6.12 -34.50 -51.41
N PRO A 12 7.24 -34.17 -52.13
CA PRO A 12 8.31 -33.12 -52.09
C PRO A 12 8.72 -32.58 -53.53
N PHE A 13 9.92 -31.95 -53.66
CA PHE A 13 10.73 -31.62 -54.88
C PHE A 13 10.29 -30.41 -55.74
N HIS A 14 11.17 -29.53 -56.28
CA HIS A 14 12.40 -29.75 -57.06
C HIS A 14 13.39 -28.56 -57.01
N ALA A 15 14.68 -28.89 -57.13
CA ALA A 15 15.80 -28.01 -57.46
C ALA A 15 15.93 -27.78 -58.98
N SER A 16 16.56 -26.67 -59.41
CA SER A 16 17.67 -26.74 -60.39
C SER A 16 18.48 -25.44 -60.50
N ARG A 17 19.77 -25.62 -60.76
CA ARG A 17 20.82 -24.63 -61.02
C ARG A 17 20.84 -24.25 -62.51
N ALA A 18 21.36 -23.06 -62.83
CA ALA A 18 22.18 -22.88 -64.03
C ALA A 18 23.15 -21.67 -63.89
N ARG A 19 24.43 -21.93 -64.21
CA ARG A 19 25.53 -20.98 -64.42
C ARG A 19 25.63 -20.63 -65.90
N ALA A 20 26.13 -19.43 -66.24
CA ALA A 20 27.12 -19.11 -67.29
C ALA A 20 27.35 -17.58 -67.27
N GLN A 21 28.50 -16.99 -66.96
CA GLN A 21 29.82 -16.90 -67.65
C GLN A 21 29.84 -16.17 -69.02
N SER A 22 30.39 -14.95 -69.00
CA SER A 22 31.35 -14.32 -69.97
C SER A 22 31.83 -13.01 -69.29
N ARG A 23 33.10 -12.62 -69.04
CA ARG A 23 34.36 -12.51 -69.84
C ARG A 23 34.12 -11.75 -71.15
N ALA A 24 34.81 -10.65 -71.51
CA ALA A 24 36.11 -10.11 -71.13
C ALA A 24 36.28 -8.65 -71.70
N SER A 25 37.26 -7.88 -71.15
CA SER A 25 38.20 -6.90 -71.79
C SER A 25 37.69 -5.82 -72.78
N ASP A 26 38.24 -4.60 -72.94
CA ASP A 26 39.49 -3.93 -72.53
C ASP A 26 39.39 -2.41 -72.86
N CYS A 27 40.32 -1.65 -72.24
CA CYS A 27 41.05 -0.47 -72.76
C CYS A 27 40.51 0.99 -72.71
N CYS A 28 41.38 1.80 -72.08
CA CYS A 28 41.83 3.16 -72.43
C CYS A 28 41.11 4.43 -71.94
N SER A 29 41.73 5.01 -70.90
CA SER A 29 42.22 6.40 -70.77
C SER A 29 41.24 7.58 -70.83
N ALA A 30 41.08 8.27 -69.69
CA ALA A 30 41.38 9.71 -69.56
C ALA A 30 41.37 10.16 -68.08
N PHE A 31 42.46 10.82 -67.70
CA PHE A 31 42.75 11.43 -66.41
C PHE A 31 41.92 12.72 -66.22
N ARG A 32 41.10 12.84 -65.16
CA ARG A 32 40.78 14.13 -64.50
C ARG A 32 40.48 13.89 -63.00
N PRO A 33 41.03 14.70 -62.07
CA PRO A 33 40.80 14.51 -60.64
C PRO A 33 39.53 15.24 -60.22
N LEU A 34 38.58 14.54 -59.59
CA LEU A 34 37.45 15.16 -58.91
C LEU A 34 37.38 14.58 -57.49
N VAL A 35 37.95 15.37 -56.58
CA VAL A 35 37.51 15.66 -55.21
C VAL A 35 36.66 14.55 -54.56
N GLY A 36 37.29 13.82 -53.66
CA GLY A 36 36.63 12.80 -52.84
C GLY A 36 35.49 13.38 -52.00
N TRP A 37 34.34 12.75 -52.11
CA TRP A 37 33.29 12.78 -51.09
C TRP A 37 33.27 11.40 -50.46
N ALA A 38 34.15 11.19 -49.48
CA ALA A 38 33.97 10.12 -48.52
C ALA A 38 32.74 10.48 -47.67
N LEU A 39 31.60 9.85 -47.98
CA LEU A 39 30.44 9.81 -47.10
C LEU A 39 30.86 9.05 -45.83
N GLY A 40 31.48 9.78 -44.90
CA GLY A 40 31.70 9.32 -43.54
C GLY A 40 30.33 9.06 -42.92
N THR A 41 29.99 7.78 -42.78
CA THR A 41 28.89 7.34 -41.94
C THR A 41 29.30 7.67 -40.51
N ALA A 42 28.92 8.85 -40.04
CA ALA A 42 29.02 9.18 -38.63
C ALA A 42 28.03 8.28 -37.91
N CYS A 43 28.49 7.11 -37.47
CA CYS A 43 27.87 6.40 -36.36
C CYS A 43 27.90 7.35 -35.17
N LEU A 44 26.83 8.12 -34.99
CA LEU A 44 26.46 8.70 -33.71
C LEU A 44 26.26 7.52 -32.76
N ALA A 45 27.36 7.06 -32.16
CA ALA A 45 27.29 6.33 -30.92
C ALA A 45 26.63 7.30 -29.94
N PHE A 46 25.33 7.13 -29.72
CA PHE A 46 24.69 7.63 -28.52
C PHE A 46 25.47 7.01 -27.36
N ILE A 47 26.38 7.79 -26.79
CA ILE A 47 26.89 7.53 -25.45
C ILE A 47 25.65 7.67 -24.57
N PHE A 48 24.97 6.56 -24.33
CA PHE A 48 24.05 6.47 -23.21
C PHE A 48 24.91 6.73 -21.98
N SER A 49 24.87 7.96 -21.48
CA SER A 49 25.25 8.17 -20.07
C SER A 49 24.43 7.15 -19.29
N PRO A 50 25.06 6.28 -18.49
CA PRO A 50 24.29 5.44 -17.58
C PRO A 50 23.40 6.40 -16.80
N ALA A 51 22.09 6.16 -16.82
CA ALA A 51 21.23 6.85 -15.88
C ALA A 51 21.81 6.53 -14.50
N ASP A 52 22.25 7.56 -13.78
CA ASP A 52 22.79 7.41 -12.44
C ASP A 52 21.77 6.62 -11.61
N ALA A 53 22.21 5.51 -11.03
CA ALA A 53 21.36 4.57 -10.34
C ALA A 53 22.12 3.96 -9.15
N ARG A 54 21.39 3.76 -8.05
CA ARG A 54 21.90 3.17 -6.82
C ARG A 54 21.19 1.88 -6.48
N VAL A 55 21.90 1.01 -5.75
CA VAL A 55 21.30 -0.20 -5.19
C VAL A 55 20.68 0.15 -3.83
N VAL A 56 19.39 -0.18 -3.69
CA VAL A 56 18.64 -0.04 -2.45
C VAL A 56 18.28 -1.44 -1.95
N THR A 57 18.52 -1.70 -0.67
CA THR A 57 18.03 -2.91 -0.01
C THR A 57 16.65 -2.63 0.58
N ASP A 58 15.62 -3.34 0.10
CA ASP A 58 14.26 -3.19 0.60
C ASP A 58 14.03 -3.95 1.92
N SER A 59 12.83 -3.83 2.50
CA SER A 59 12.52 -4.48 3.78
C SER A 59 12.44 -6.00 3.71
N ALA A 60 12.44 -6.59 2.50
CA ALA A 60 12.54 -8.03 2.29
C ALA A 60 13.99 -8.51 2.12
N GLY A 61 14.97 -7.60 2.19
CA GLY A 61 16.39 -7.89 1.95
C GLY A 61 16.75 -8.00 0.46
N ARG A 62 15.87 -7.57 -0.46
CA ARG A 62 16.15 -7.59 -1.90
C ARG A 62 16.98 -6.37 -2.28
N ASN A 63 18.01 -6.58 -3.08
CA ASN A 63 18.77 -5.49 -3.71
C ASN A 63 18.09 -5.09 -5.01
N VAL A 64 17.61 -3.86 -5.07
CA VAL A 64 16.89 -3.30 -6.22
C VAL A 64 17.65 -2.09 -6.74
N THR A 65 17.93 -2.06 -8.04
CA THR A 65 18.54 -0.90 -8.70
C THR A 65 17.47 0.17 -8.92
N VAL A 66 17.66 1.34 -8.32
CA VAL A 66 16.73 2.47 -8.35
C VAL A 66 17.43 3.68 -8.98
N PRO A 67 16.76 4.44 -9.86
CA PRO A 67 17.32 5.70 -10.39
C PRO A 67 17.74 6.65 -9.28
N ASP A 68 18.81 7.40 -9.49
CA ASP A 68 19.30 8.30 -8.45
C ASP A 68 18.34 9.45 -8.15
N HIS A 69 17.58 9.85 -9.17
CA HIS A 69 16.51 10.83 -9.09
C HIS A 69 15.17 10.15 -9.39
N VAL A 70 14.33 10.03 -8.35
CA VAL A 70 12.98 9.47 -8.44
C VAL A 70 11.97 10.61 -8.41
N GLU A 71 11.22 10.83 -9.49
CA GLU A 71 10.21 11.90 -9.59
C GLU A 71 8.79 11.37 -9.79
N ARG A 72 8.65 10.14 -10.29
CA ARG A 72 7.38 9.54 -10.68
C ARG A 72 7.18 8.21 -9.98
N VAL A 73 6.35 8.17 -8.95
CA VAL A 73 6.16 6.99 -8.12
C VAL A 73 4.74 6.46 -8.22
N GLN A 74 4.63 5.19 -8.60
CA GLN A 74 3.39 4.44 -8.51
C GLN A 74 3.29 3.76 -7.14
N ALA A 75 2.22 4.03 -6.41
CA ALA A 75 1.89 3.25 -5.23
C ALA A 75 1.31 1.88 -5.65
N ALA A 76 1.83 0.77 -5.11
CA ALA A 76 1.32 -0.56 -5.41
C ALA A 76 -0.07 -0.79 -4.83
N GLY A 77 -0.40 -0.19 -3.69
CA GLY A 77 -1.70 -0.32 -3.05
C GLY A 77 -2.01 0.84 -2.10
N PRO A 78 -3.21 0.86 -1.51
CA PRO A 78 -3.64 1.95 -0.64
C PRO A 78 -2.68 2.28 0.51
N PRO A 79 -2.05 1.31 1.22
CA PRO A 79 -1.11 1.69 2.27
C PRO A 79 0.11 2.46 1.75
N ALA A 80 0.64 2.08 0.59
CA ALA A 80 1.75 2.78 -0.06
C ALA A 80 1.34 4.18 -0.55
N THR A 81 0.09 4.36 -0.99
CA THR A 81 -0.45 5.68 -1.32
C THR A 81 -0.39 6.62 -0.12
N VAL A 82 -0.79 6.15 1.07
CA VAL A 82 -0.74 6.96 2.30
C VAL A 82 0.70 7.32 2.68
N LEU A 83 1.64 6.38 2.58
CA LEU A 83 3.07 6.64 2.86
C LEU A 83 3.67 7.66 1.89
N LEU A 84 3.48 7.44 0.59
CA LEU A 84 3.97 8.32 -0.48
C LEU A 84 3.36 9.72 -0.35
N TYR A 85 2.06 9.80 -0.12
CA TYR A 85 1.35 11.07 0.07
C TYR A 85 1.84 11.86 1.30
N ALA A 86 2.18 11.19 2.41
CA ALA A 86 2.68 11.87 3.59
C ALA A 86 4.09 12.48 3.39
N LEU A 87 4.93 11.78 2.62
CA LEU A 87 6.34 12.13 2.40
C LEU A 87 6.55 13.08 1.22
N ALA A 88 5.96 12.77 0.06
CA ALA A 88 6.23 13.42 -1.23
C ALA A 88 4.99 13.33 -2.15
N PRO A 89 3.88 14.02 -1.82
CA PRO A 89 2.64 13.95 -2.60
C PRO A 89 2.82 14.41 -4.06
N GLU A 90 3.79 15.27 -4.35
CA GLU A 90 4.14 15.72 -5.69
C GLU A 90 4.73 14.62 -6.60
N LYS A 91 5.29 13.56 -6.01
CA LYS A 91 5.84 12.41 -6.76
C LYS A 91 4.79 11.35 -7.08
N LEU A 92 3.59 11.44 -6.51
CA LEU A 92 2.48 10.52 -6.78
C LEU A 92 1.93 10.75 -8.19
N ILE A 93 2.03 9.74 -9.06
CA ILE A 93 1.56 9.87 -10.45
C ILE A 93 0.07 9.59 -10.65
N GLY A 94 -0.58 8.96 -9.68
CA GLY A 94 -1.97 8.54 -9.78
C GLY A 94 -2.46 7.80 -8.55
N TRP A 95 -3.78 7.73 -8.43
CA TRP A 95 -4.45 7.00 -7.36
C TRP A 95 -4.61 5.52 -7.70
N VAL A 96 -4.53 4.68 -6.67
CA VAL A 96 -4.86 3.25 -6.76
C VAL A 96 -6.36 2.97 -6.88
N ARG A 97 -7.17 3.95 -6.46
CA ARG A 97 -8.61 4.13 -6.66
C ARG A 97 -8.88 5.62 -6.54
N LYS A 98 -9.67 6.21 -7.44
CA LYS A 98 -10.04 7.62 -7.37
C LYS A 98 -10.71 7.94 -6.03
N PRO A 99 -10.26 8.95 -5.26
CA PRO A 99 -10.91 9.35 -4.03
C PRO A 99 -12.36 9.79 -4.29
N ASN A 100 -13.26 9.44 -3.37
CA ASN A 100 -14.66 9.85 -3.42
C ASN A 100 -14.81 11.29 -2.86
N PRO A 101 -15.96 11.97 -3.08
CA PRO A 101 -16.16 13.35 -2.64
C PRO A 101 -15.93 13.59 -1.14
N ALA A 102 -16.29 12.63 -0.28
CA ALA A 102 -16.10 12.75 1.17
C ALA A 102 -14.61 12.70 1.56
N GLU A 103 -13.81 11.90 0.85
CA GLU A 103 -12.36 11.79 1.06
C GLU A 103 -11.63 13.05 0.56
N LEU A 104 -12.06 13.61 -0.58
CA LEU A 104 -11.42 14.77 -1.21
C LEU A 104 -11.34 16.00 -0.28
N GLU A 105 -12.31 16.19 0.61
CA GLU A 105 -12.30 17.27 1.61
C GLU A 105 -11.08 17.25 2.53
N PHE A 106 -10.46 16.07 2.71
CA PHE A 106 -9.34 15.84 3.62
C PHE A 106 -7.99 15.64 2.91
N LEU A 107 -7.95 15.82 1.58
CA LEU A 107 -6.75 15.66 0.77
C LEU A 107 -6.24 17.02 0.28
N ASN A 108 -4.94 17.13 0.08
CA ASN A 108 -4.29 18.32 -0.48
C ASN A 108 -4.84 18.58 -1.90
N PRO A 109 -5.33 19.79 -2.21
CA PRO A 109 -5.88 20.13 -3.52
C PRO A 109 -5.00 19.75 -4.71
N LYS A 110 -3.66 19.80 -4.55
CA LYS A 110 -2.70 19.54 -5.63
C LYS A 110 -2.76 18.13 -6.22
N VAL A 111 -3.26 17.15 -5.46
CA VAL A 111 -3.27 15.74 -5.89
C VAL A 111 -4.68 15.19 -6.14
N ARG A 112 -5.73 15.98 -5.85
CA ARG A 112 -7.13 15.54 -5.94
C ARG A 112 -7.52 15.09 -7.35
N GLU A 113 -6.98 15.76 -8.37
CA GLU A 113 -7.29 15.52 -9.79
C GLU A 113 -6.34 14.52 -10.48
N LEU A 114 -5.45 13.86 -9.74
CA LEU A 114 -4.61 12.82 -10.32
C LEU A 114 -5.48 11.67 -10.90
N PRO A 115 -5.03 11.01 -11.98
CA PRO A 115 -5.77 9.92 -12.60
C PRO A 115 -5.81 8.69 -11.70
N GLU A 116 -6.76 7.79 -11.93
CA GLU A 116 -6.71 6.43 -11.39
C GLU A 116 -5.84 5.55 -12.29
N ILE A 117 -4.76 5.00 -11.74
CA ILE A 117 -3.86 4.06 -12.43
C ILE A 117 -4.16 2.61 -12.00
N GLY A 118 -4.74 2.44 -10.81
CA GLY A 118 -5.11 1.14 -10.24
C GLY A 118 -4.10 0.60 -9.23
N ARG A 119 -4.44 -0.53 -8.60
CA ARG A 119 -3.63 -1.21 -7.58
C ARG A 119 -2.89 -2.42 -8.14
N LEU A 120 -1.65 -2.65 -7.72
CA LEU A 120 -0.83 -3.81 -8.07
C LEU A 120 -0.82 -4.90 -6.99
N THR A 121 -1.27 -4.57 -5.77
CA THR A 121 -1.19 -5.44 -4.58
C THR A 121 -2.47 -5.37 -3.75
N GLY A 122 -2.69 -6.39 -2.91
CA GLY A 122 -3.85 -6.49 -2.02
C GLY A 122 -5.11 -7.07 -2.69
N ARG A 123 -6.26 -6.94 -2.01
CA ARG A 123 -7.56 -7.44 -2.48
C ARG A 123 -8.23 -6.45 -3.43
N GLY A 124 -8.90 -6.93 -4.47
CA GLY A 124 -9.62 -6.13 -5.48
C GLY A 124 -9.01 -6.25 -6.86
N ASP A 125 -9.51 -5.48 -7.82
CA ASP A 125 -9.05 -5.54 -9.21
C ASP A 125 -7.61 -5.04 -9.34
N THR A 126 -6.75 -5.87 -9.93
CA THR A 126 -5.37 -5.50 -10.24
C THR A 126 -5.31 -4.60 -11.47
N ALA A 127 -4.49 -3.56 -11.38
CA ALA A 127 -4.18 -2.62 -12.45
C ALA A 127 -3.71 -3.37 -13.70
N ASN A 128 -4.12 -2.87 -14.86
CA ASN A 128 -3.52 -3.29 -16.11
C ASN A 128 -2.07 -2.78 -16.17
N LEU A 129 -1.10 -3.70 -16.26
CA LEU A 129 0.32 -3.35 -16.31
C LEU A 129 0.66 -2.44 -17.50
N GLU A 130 -0.05 -2.53 -18.62
CA GLU A 130 0.14 -1.60 -19.73
C GLU A 130 -0.21 -0.15 -19.35
N VAL A 131 -1.22 0.05 -18.50
CA VAL A 131 -1.59 1.38 -18.01
C VAL A 131 -0.48 1.92 -17.10
N VAL A 132 0.07 1.08 -16.23
CA VAL A 132 1.20 1.43 -15.37
C VAL A 132 2.43 1.80 -16.21
N ILE A 133 2.79 0.99 -17.20
CA ILE A 133 3.93 1.26 -18.11
C ILE A 133 3.71 2.56 -18.88
N LYS A 134 2.50 2.80 -19.41
CA LYS A 134 2.16 4.04 -20.13
C LYS A 134 2.25 5.28 -19.24
N ALA A 135 2.01 5.14 -17.93
CA ALA A 135 2.16 6.21 -16.96
C ALA A 135 3.63 6.55 -16.64
N LYS A 136 4.58 5.72 -17.08
CA LYS A 136 6.04 5.91 -16.95
C LYS A 136 6.48 6.28 -15.52
N PRO A 137 6.18 5.46 -14.50
CA PRO A 137 6.81 5.63 -13.19
C PRO A 137 8.31 5.27 -13.25
N ASP A 138 9.10 5.96 -12.44
CA ASP A 138 10.50 5.65 -12.18
C ASP A 138 10.62 4.49 -11.16
N LEU A 139 9.61 4.34 -10.31
CA LEU A 139 9.61 3.42 -9.18
C LEU A 139 8.18 3.01 -8.79
N ILE A 140 8.03 1.75 -8.37
CA ILE A 140 6.85 1.25 -7.65
C ILE A 140 7.21 1.05 -6.18
N ILE A 141 6.41 1.63 -5.28
CA ILE A 141 6.50 1.38 -3.84
C ILE A 141 5.31 0.54 -3.39
N ASP A 142 5.57 -0.59 -2.74
CA ASP A 142 4.60 -1.29 -1.91
C ASP A 142 4.95 -1.11 -0.44
N PHE A 143 3.92 -1.02 0.40
CA PHE A 143 4.03 -0.78 1.83
C PHE A 143 3.02 -1.68 2.52
N GLY A 144 3.49 -2.61 3.35
CA GLY A 144 2.59 -3.58 3.95
C GLY A 144 3.29 -4.82 4.47
N THR A 145 2.64 -5.97 4.27
CA THR A 145 3.19 -7.26 4.72
C THR A 145 4.39 -7.65 3.85
N VAL A 146 5.50 -7.99 4.50
CA VAL A 146 6.71 -8.51 3.85
C VAL A 146 6.79 -10.02 4.09
N ASN A 147 6.58 -10.81 3.04
CA ASN A 147 6.67 -12.27 3.07
C ASN A 147 6.96 -12.83 1.66
N PRO A 148 7.20 -14.15 1.50
CA PRO A 148 7.53 -14.74 0.19
C PRO A 148 6.47 -14.51 -0.90
N THR A 149 5.19 -14.38 -0.55
CA THR A 149 4.12 -14.08 -1.51
C THR A 149 4.27 -12.69 -2.11
N TYR A 150 4.52 -11.68 -1.27
CA TYR A 150 4.72 -10.30 -1.74
C TYR A 150 6.07 -10.11 -2.44
N VAL A 151 7.13 -10.83 -2.01
CA VAL A 151 8.40 -10.92 -2.75
C VAL A 151 8.17 -11.43 -4.17
N SER A 152 7.48 -12.56 -4.31
CA SER A 152 7.17 -13.15 -5.63
C SER A 152 6.33 -12.22 -6.50
N LEU A 153 5.39 -11.49 -5.91
CA LEU A 153 4.58 -10.48 -6.61
C LEU A 153 5.45 -9.33 -7.13
N ALA A 154 6.28 -8.76 -6.26
CA ALA A 154 7.14 -7.63 -6.60
C ALA A 154 8.15 -8.01 -7.69
N ASP A 155 8.79 -9.18 -7.59
CA ASP A 155 9.72 -9.69 -8.61
C ASP A 155 9.03 -9.88 -9.97
N ARG A 156 7.81 -10.44 -9.96
CA ARG A 156 7.03 -10.64 -11.18
C ARG A 156 6.64 -9.32 -11.84
N VAL A 157 6.13 -8.36 -11.07
CA VAL A 157 5.74 -7.04 -11.61
C VAL A 157 6.96 -6.30 -12.15
N GLN A 158 8.07 -6.29 -11.40
CA GLN A 158 9.32 -5.69 -11.85
C GLN A 158 9.82 -6.32 -13.16
N ALA A 159 9.84 -7.65 -13.26
CA ALA A 159 10.26 -8.36 -14.47
C ALA A 159 9.36 -8.08 -15.69
N GLN A 160 8.04 -7.97 -15.49
CA GLN A 160 7.08 -7.74 -16.56
C GLN A 160 7.08 -6.29 -17.07
N THR A 161 7.38 -5.33 -16.19
CA THR A 161 7.26 -3.90 -16.48
C THR A 161 8.61 -3.22 -16.75
N GLY A 162 9.70 -3.79 -16.26
CA GLY A 162 11.02 -3.16 -16.22
C GLY A 162 11.15 -2.03 -15.19
N ILE A 163 10.11 -1.77 -14.39
CA ILE A 163 10.11 -0.70 -13.39
C ILE A 163 10.58 -1.25 -12.04
N PRO A 164 11.57 -0.63 -11.38
CA PRO A 164 11.99 -1.02 -10.03
C PRO A 164 10.81 -1.11 -9.06
N TYR A 165 10.78 -2.13 -8.21
CA TYR A 165 9.70 -2.37 -7.25
C TYR A 165 10.28 -2.64 -5.87
N LEU A 166 10.05 -1.74 -4.92
CA LEU A 166 10.50 -1.89 -3.53
C LEU A 166 9.36 -2.37 -2.61
N LEU A 167 9.66 -3.37 -1.77
CA LEU A 167 8.78 -3.80 -0.69
C LEU A 167 9.21 -3.14 0.62
N ILE A 168 8.33 -2.32 1.18
CA ILE A 168 8.57 -1.59 2.42
C ILE A 168 7.69 -2.19 3.52
N ASP A 169 8.28 -2.45 4.69
CA ASP A 169 7.56 -3.05 5.81
C ASP A 169 6.57 -2.05 6.43
N GLY A 170 5.29 -2.42 6.34
CA GLY A 170 4.16 -1.66 6.84
C GLY A 170 3.81 -1.93 8.29
N ARG A 171 4.53 -2.77 9.03
CA ARG A 171 4.24 -2.97 10.46
C ARG A 171 4.47 -1.68 11.26
N LEU A 172 3.67 -1.46 12.30
CA LEU A 172 3.78 -0.28 13.17
C LEU A 172 5.21 -0.08 13.69
N ALA A 173 5.84 -1.16 14.18
CA ALA A 173 7.22 -1.13 14.70
C ALA A 173 8.26 -0.68 13.65
N SER A 174 7.99 -0.89 12.36
CA SER A 174 8.90 -0.53 11.27
C SER A 174 8.65 0.89 10.72
N THR A 175 7.57 1.56 11.13
CA THR A 175 7.09 2.80 10.51
C THR A 175 8.16 3.90 10.39
N ALA A 176 8.89 4.17 11.47
CA ALA A 176 9.92 5.21 11.48
C ALA A 176 11.10 4.86 10.55
N ALA A 177 11.56 3.61 10.57
CA ALA A 177 12.62 3.15 9.68
C ALA A 177 12.19 3.16 8.20
N SER A 178 10.96 2.71 7.93
CA SER A 178 10.35 2.74 6.59
C SER A 178 10.21 4.15 6.04
N MET A 179 9.81 5.12 6.87
CA MET A 179 9.78 6.54 6.49
C MET A 179 11.16 7.06 6.13
N LYS A 180 12.19 6.78 6.93
CA LYS A 180 13.57 7.22 6.68
C LYS A 180 14.12 6.62 5.38
N LEU A 181 13.89 5.33 5.16
CA LEU A 181 14.28 4.63 3.94
C LEU A 181 13.62 5.27 2.70
N VAL A 182 12.28 5.43 2.71
CA VAL A 182 11.55 6.01 1.58
C VAL A 182 11.88 7.48 1.39
N GLY A 183 12.09 8.23 2.48
CA GLY A 183 12.56 9.61 2.44
C GLY A 183 13.89 9.76 1.71
N ASN A 184 14.86 8.92 2.04
CA ASN A 184 16.16 8.90 1.37
C ASN A 184 16.05 8.50 -0.11
N ILE A 185 15.16 7.56 -0.44
CA ILE A 185 14.89 7.18 -1.84
C ILE A 185 14.34 8.37 -2.64
N PHE A 186 13.46 9.17 -2.03
CA PHE A 186 12.82 10.31 -2.68
C PHE A 186 13.63 11.63 -2.58
N GLY A 187 14.71 11.66 -1.81
CA GLY A 187 15.48 12.88 -1.54
C GLY A 187 14.74 13.90 -0.66
N VAL A 188 13.91 13.42 0.26
CA VAL A 188 13.10 14.24 1.20
C VAL A 188 13.45 13.93 2.66
N ASP A 189 14.73 13.71 2.95
CA ASP A 189 15.26 13.27 4.24
C ASP A 189 14.76 14.14 5.42
N ASP A 190 14.76 15.47 5.29
CA ASP A 190 14.29 16.39 6.34
C ASP A 190 12.83 16.11 6.72
N ARG A 191 11.97 16.01 5.71
CA ARG A 191 10.55 15.74 5.89
C ARG A 191 10.32 14.34 6.48
N ALA A 192 11.04 13.35 5.97
CA ALA A 192 10.95 11.98 6.43
C ALA A 192 11.42 11.84 7.89
N ASN A 193 12.49 12.51 8.28
CA ASN A 193 12.99 12.50 9.65
C ASN A 193 11.98 13.12 10.61
N VAL A 194 11.38 14.27 10.27
CA VAL A 194 10.33 14.90 11.10
C VAL A 194 9.14 13.96 11.32
N LEU A 195 8.64 13.31 10.26
CA LEU A 195 7.52 12.39 10.39
C LEU A 195 7.89 11.08 11.09
N ALA A 196 9.10 10.56 10.86
CA ALA A 196 9.61 9.37 11.51
C ALA A 196 9.78 9.56 13.01
N ASP A 197 10.30 10.72 13.45
CA ASP A 197 10.48 11.04 14.86
C ASP A 197 9.11 11.20 15.56
N LYS A 198 8.13 11.83 14.89
CA LYS A 198 6.73 11.87 15.37
C LYS A 198 6.14 10.46 15.49
N ALA A 199 6.33 9.61 14.49
CA ALA A 199 5.84 8.24 14.51
C ALA A 199 6.48 7.43 15.66
N ALA A 200 7.81 7.56 15.85
CA ALA A 200 8.54 6.92 16.93
C ALA A 200 8.06 7.40 18.31
N ALA A 201 7.79 8.69 18.48
CA ALA A 201 7.26 9.23 19.73
C ALA A 201 5.88 8.64 20.07
N ILE A 202 4.96 8.59 19.09
CA ILE A 202 3.62 8.03 19.28
C ILE A 202 3.68 6.53 19.63
N ILE A 203 4.51 5.77 18.92
CA ILE A 203 4.68 4.33 19.17
C ILE A 203 5.32 4.11 20.55
N GLY A 204 6.34 4.91 20.90
CA GLY A 204 7.01 4.83 22.20
C GLY A 204 6.09 5.15 23.38
N GLU A 205 5.21 6.15 23.26
CA GLU A 205 4.19 6.45 24.28
C GLU A 205 3.24 5.26 24.48
N ALA A 206 2.81 4.63 23.38
CA ALA A 206 1.96 3.44 23.42
C ALA A 206 2.69 2.29 24.14
N GLU A 207 3.92 1.98 23.73
CA GLU A 207 4.72 0.89 24.32
C GLU A 207 4.97 1.11 25.81
N GLN A 208 5.32 2.34 26.23
CA GLN A 208 5.52 2.68 27.64
C GLN A 208 4.22 2.54 28.45
N THR A 209 3.10 2.97 27.89
CA THR A 209 1.79 2.82 28.53
C THR A 209 1.45 1.35 28.72
N VAL A 210 1.60 0.53 27.68
CA VAL A 210 1.30 -0.91 27.70
C VAL A 210 2.22 -1.68 28.64
N ALA A 211 3.51 -1.32 28.70
CA ALA A 211 4.47 -1.93 29.63
C ALA A 211 4.10 -1.67 31.10
N ALA A 212 3.49 -0.53 31.40
CA ALA A 212 3.05 -0.16 32.75
C ALA A 212 1.65 -0.70 33.13
N LEU A 213 1.03 -1.52 32.28
CA LEU A 213 -0.31 -2.07 32.49
C LEU A 213 -0.24 -3.55 32.90
N PRO A 214 -0.78 -3.92 34.08
CA PRO A 214 -1.02 -5.31 34.43
C PRO A 214 -1.92 -5.98 33.39
N GLU A 215 -1.68 -7.26 33.10
CA GLU A 215 -2.44 -8.00 32.10
C GLU A 215 -3.95 -7.99 32.39
N GLY A 216 -4.35 -8.11 33.66
CA GLY A 216 -5.76 -8.07 34.08
C GLY A 216 -6.45 -6.71 33.90
N GLN A 217 -5.72 -5.65 33.55
CA GLN A 217 -6.30 -4.33 33.22
C GLN A 217 -6.48 -4.13 31.71
N ARG A 218 -6.01 -5.07 30.88
CA ARG A 218 -6.07 -4.95 29.43
C ARG A 218 -7.43 -5.40 28.91
N PRO A 219 -8.17 -4.56 28.15
CA PRO A 219 -9.48 -4.94 27.66
C PRO A 219 -9.37 -6.05 26.62
N ARG A 220 -10.33 -6.96 26.62
CA ARG A 220 -10.55 -7.94 25.57
C ARG A 220 -11.19 -7.26 24.37
N VAL A 221 -10.56 -7.32 23.20
CA VAL A 221 -10.95 -6.54 22.02
C VAL A 221 -11.20 -7.46 20.84
N TYR A 222 -12.32 -7.22 20.15
CA TYR A 222 -12.63 -7.83 18.86
C TYR A 222 -12.64 -6.74 17.77
N LEU A 223 -11.86 -6.93 16.69
CA LEU A 223 -11.96 -6.10 15.48
C LEU A 223 -12.94 -6.75 14.51
N ALA A 224 -14.13 -6.17 14.40
CA ALA A 224 -15.17 -6.57 13.46
C ALA A 224 -14.93 -5.90 12.10
N ARG A 225 -14.92 -6.70 11.05
CA ARG A 225 -14.85 -6.23 9.65
C ARG A 225 -16.05 -6.74 8.87
N GLN A 226 -16.33 -6.09 7.75
CA GLN A 226 -17.50 -6.32 6.88
C GLN A 226 -18.83 -5.95 7.54
N ALA A 227 -19.87 -5.77 6.73
CA ALA A 227 -21.19 -5.38 7.18
C ALA A 227 -21.84 -6.38 8.16
N ASN A 228 -21.44 -7.65 8.13
CA ASN A 228 -21.91 -8.67 9.06
C ASN A 228 -21.05 -8.78 10.33
N GLY A 229 -19.88 -8.12 10.40
CA GLY A 229 -18.95 -8.20 11.53
C GLY A 229 -18.27 -9.56 11.71
N LEU A 230 -18.30 -10.45 10.70
CA LEU A 230 -17.85 -11.83 10.79
C LEU A 230 -16.50 -12.10 10.11
N GLN A 231 -15.72 -11.05 9.90
CA GLN A 231 -14.31 -11.17 9.54
C GLN A 231 -13.46 -10.41 10.54
N THR A 232 -12.31 -10.99 10.89
CA THR A 232 -11.34 -10.42 11.83
C THR A 232 -9.92 -10.78 11.40
N GLY A 233 -8.92 -10.46 12.22
CA GLY A 233 -7.51 -10.75 11.95
C GLY A 233 -6.80 -11.43 13.11
N ASN A 234 -5.78 -12.23 12.77
CA ASN A 234 -4.94 -12.89 13.75
C ASN A 234 -4.10 -11.90 14.55
N ARG A 235 -3.86 -12.25 15.81
CA ARG A 235 -2.86 -11.57 16.66
C ARG A 235 -1.55 -11.33 15.92
N GLY A 236 -1.04 -10.11 15.98
CA GLY A 236 0.21 -9.70 15.33
C GLY A 236 0.15 -9.57 13.80
N SER A 237 -1.00 -9.84 13.16
CA SER A 237 -1.18 -9.48 11.75
C SER A 237 -1.22 -7.97 11.58
N ILE A 238 -0.78 -7.48 10.43
CA ILE A 238 -0.73 -6.03 10.15
C ILE A 238 -2.09 -5.32 10.30
N ASN A 239 -3.19 -6.04 10.09
CA ASN A 239 -4.56 -5.53 10.20
C ASN A 239 -5.04 -5.37 11.66
N THR A 240 -4.42 -6.08 12.61
CA THR A 240 -4.90 -6.10 14.01
C THR A 240 -3.83 -5.81 15.04
N GLU A 241 -2.54 -5.78 14.68
CA GLU A 241 -1.43 -5.51 15.61
C GLU A 241 -1.62 -4.22 16.42
N ILE A 242 -2.40 -3.27 15.90
CA ILE A 242 -2.72 -2.02 16.60
C ILE A 242 -3.45 -2.27 17.92
N ILE A 243 -4.22 -3.36 18.04
CA ILE A 243 -4.93 -3.75 19.25
C ILE A 243 -3.91 -4.02 20.36
N GLU A 244 -2.94 -4.90 20.11
CA GLU A 244 -1.92 -5.25 21.10
C GLU A 244 -0.97 -4.07 21.37
N ARG A 245 -0.65 -3.29 20.34
CA ARG A 245 0.17 -2.07 20.47
C ARG A 245 -0.51 -0.99 21.31
N ALA A 246 -1.83 -0.91 21.28
CA ALA A 246 -2.63 -0.05 22.16
C ALA A 246 -2.92 -0.69 23.53
N GLY A 247 -2.44 -1.91 23.79
CA GLY A 247 -2.60 -2.59 25.08
C GLY A 247 -3.88 -3.38 25.23
N GLY A 248 -4.63 -3.64 24.16
CA GLY A 248 -5.76 -4.56 24.17
C GLY A 248 -5.31 -6.02 24.03
N ILE A 249 -6.18 -6.94 24.43
CA ILE A 249 -6.05 -8.37 24.16
C ILE A 249 -6.94 -8.69 22.97
N ASN A 250 -6.35 -8.92 21.79
CA ASN A 250 -7.13 -9.42 20.65
C ASN A 250 -7.66 -10.83 20.99
N VAL A 251 -9.00 -10.96 21.04
CA VAL A 251 -9.68 -12.20 21.41
C VAL A 251 -9.71 -13.22 20.27
N ALA A 252 -9.43 -12.78 19.04
CA ALA A 252 -9.54 -13.62 17.87
C ALA A 252 -8.48 -14.73 17.88
N THR A 253 -8.97 -15.97 17.90
CA THR A 253 -8.18 -17.20 17.77
C THR A 253 -8.69 -18.06 16.62
N GLY A 254 -7.94 -19.07 16.20
CA GLY A 254 -8.39 -20.01 15.17
C GLY A 254 -8.11 -19.61 13.71
N GLY A 255 -7.55 -18.43 13.46
CA GLY A 255 -6.87 -18.20 12.19
C GLY A 255 -5.54 -18.97 12.13
N ARG A 256 -5.03 -19.17 10.92
CA ARG A 256 -3.73 -19.85 10.71
C ARG A 256 -2.62 -19.04 11.36
N GLU A 257 -1.69 -19.70 12.04
CA GLU A 257 -0.49 -19.04 12.58
C GLU A 257 0.25 -18.25 11.49
N GLY A 258 0.62 -17.01 11.79
CA GLY A 258 1.20 -16.07 10.81
C GLY A 258 0.27 -15.63 9.68
N GLY A 259 -1.01 -16.03 9.71
CA GLY A 259 -2.03 -15.62 8.74
C GLY A 259 -2.56 -14.20 9.01
N GLY A 260 -3.25 -13.62 8.03
CA GLY A 260 -3.88 -12.30 8.16
C GLY A 260 -5.33 -12.39 8.63
N LEU A 261 -6.23 -12.01 7.73
CA LEU A 261 -7.67 -11.96 7.95
C LEU A 261 -8.34 -13.33 7.80
N PHE A 262 -9.37 -13.61 8.59
CA PHE A 262 -10.17 -14.84 8.50
C PHE A 262 -11.62 -14.60 8.94
N ASN A 263 -12.53 -15.49 8.52
CA ASN A 263 -13.95 -15.42 8.87
C ASN A 263 -14.23 -16.20 10.15
N VAL A 264 -15.24 -15.76 10.90
CA VAL A 264 -15.68 -16.34 12.18
C VAL A 264 -17.19 -16.51 12.20
N SER A 265 -17.73 -17.26 13.17
CA SER A 265 -19.18 -17.32 13.41
C SER A 265 -19.61 -16.37 14.54
N PRO A 266 -20.88 -15.95 14.62
CA PRO A 266 -21.39 -15.17 15.75
C PRO A 266 -21.16 -15.88 17.09
N GLU A 267 -21.37 -17.20 17.15
CA GLU A 267 -21.20 -18.01 18.35
C GLU A 267 -19.74 -17.99 18.83
N GLN A 268 -18.78 -17.98 17.90
CA GLN A 268 -17.36 -17.87 18.22
C GLN A 268 -17.03 -16.50 18.85
N VAL A 269 -17.60 -15.42 18.31
CA VAL A 269 -17.41 -14.06 18.87
C VAL A 269 -18.08 -13.94 20.25
N ILE A 270 -19.26 -14.54 20.44
CA ILE A 270 -19.93 -14.60 21.75
C ILE A 270 -19.10 -15.40 22.74
N ALA A 271 -18.56 -16.56 22.34
CA ALA A 271 -17.70 -17.38 23.20
C ALA A 271 -16.41 -16.66 23.59
N TRP A 272 -15.87 -15.82 22.70
CA TRP A 272 -14.76 -14.93 23.04
C TRP A 272 -15.12 -13.83 24.02
N ASN A 273 -16.38 -13.43 24.11
CA ASN A 273 -16.88 -12.42 25.04
C ASN A 273 -15.93 -11.20 25.18
N PRO A 274 -15.73 -10.41 24.10
CA PRO A 274 -14.92 -9.19 24.15
C PRO A 274 -15.57 -8.13 25.04
N ASP A 275 -14.72 -7.37 25.75
CA ASP A 275 -15.14 -6.18 26.50
C ASP A 275 -15.41 -5.00 25.56
N THR A 276 -14.77 -4.99 24.39
CA THR A 276 -14.85 -3.91 23.41
C THR A 276 -14.89 -4.47 21.99
N VAL A 277 -15.80 -3.98 21.18
CA VAL A 277 -15.81 -4.22 19.72
C VAL A 277 -15.40 -2.94 19.01
N ILE A 278 -14.39 -3.04 18.16
CA ILE A 278 -14.02 -1.97 17.22
C ILE A 278 -14.46 -2.46 15.84
N THR A 279 -15.12 -1.60 15.08
CA THR A 279 -15.48 -1.88 13.69
C THR A 279 -14.92 -0.83 12.75
N VAL A 280 -14.59 -1.25 11.54
CA VAL A 280 -14.27 -0.37 10.40
C VAL A 280 -15.46 -0.21 9.44
N ASP A 281 -16.57 -0.91 9.70
CA ASP A 281 -17.75 -0.92 8.85
C ASP A 281 -18.92 -0.19 9.53
N ALA A 282 -19.39 0.89 8.88
CA ALA A 282 -20.49 1.71 9.36
C ALA A 282 -21.85 0.99 9.33
N ASN A 283 -22.06 0.01 8.43
CA ASN A 283 -23.30 -0.76 8.38
C ASN A 283 -23.38 -1.74 9.55
N PHE A 284 -22.26 -2.39 9.89
CA PHE A 284 -22.18 -3.19 11.10
C PHE A 284 -22.43 -2.31 12.34
N PHE A 285 -21.72 -1.18 12.45
CA PHE A 285 -21.91 -0.23 13.54
C PHE A 285 -23.37 0.21 13.68
N GLY A 286 -24.04 0.49 12.56
CA GLY A 286 -25.42 0.94 12.46
C GLY A 286 -26.48 -0.13 12.75
N SER A 287 -26.14 -1.42 12.63
CA SER A 287 -27.10 -2.53 12.79
C SER A 287 -26.83 -3.46 13.99
N VAL A 288 -25.67 -3.34 14.65
CA VAL A 288 -25.25 -4.30 15.69
C VAL A 288 -26.23 -4.43 16.85
N HIS A 289 -26.83 -3.33 17.33
CA HIS A 289 -27.78 -3.36 18.46
C HIS A 289 -29.16 -3.94 18.09
N SER A 290 -29.53 -3.94 16.81
CA SER A 290 -30.82 -4.46 16.33
C SER A 290 -30.72 -5.86 15.72
N THR A 291 -29.52 -6.41 15.59
CA THR A 291 -29.28 -7.72 14.99
C THR A 291 -29.32 -8.80 16.07
N PRO A 292 -30.27 -9.76 16.02
CA PRO A 292 -30.45 -10.76 17.09
C PRO A 292 -29.20 -11.58 17.41
N ALA A 293 -28.36 -11.87 16.41
CA ALA A 293 -27.12 -12.61 16.60
C ALA A 293 -26.11 -11.92 17.53
N TRP A 294 -26.24 -10.61 17.76
CA TRP A 294 -25.34 -9.81 18.59
C TRP A 294 -25.94 -9.39 19.93
N ALA A 295 -27.23 -9.69 20.16
CA ALA A 295 -27.96 -9.23 21.33
C ALA A 295 -27.34 -9.70 22.65
N ASP A 296 -26.69 -10.87 22.65
CA ASP A 296 -26.08 -11.45 23.85
C ASP A 296 -24.64 -11.02 24.11
N LEU A 297 -24.00 -10.30 23.17
CA LEU A 297 -22.62 -9.87 23.32
C LEU A 297 -22.51 -8.80 24.41
N ALA A 298 -21.62 -9.02 25.40
CA ALA A 298 -21.45 -8.09 26.52
C ALA A 298 -21.07 -6.68 26.05
N ALA A 299 -20.19 -6.56 25.05
CA ALA A 299 -19.83 -5.27 24.46
C ALA A 299 -21.04 -4.54 23.84
N VAL A 300 -22.03 -5.25 23.30
CA VAL A 300 -23.27 -4.64 22.75
C VAL A 300 -24.18 -4.18 23.89
N LYS A 301 -24.40 -5.04 24.90
CA LYS A 301 -25.19 -4.70 26.10
C LYS A 301 -24.63 -3.50 26.86
N ASN A 302 -23.31 -3.36 26.87
CA ASN A 302 -22.60 -2.30 27.59
C ASN A 302 -22.25 -1.08 26.72
N ASN A 303 -22.79 -0.98 25.49
CA ASN A 303 -22.53 0.15 24.59
C ASN A 303 -21.02 0.38 24.30
N ARG A 304 -20.24 -0.71 24.27
CA ARG A 304 -18.81 -0.73 23.97
C ARG A 304 -18.52 -1.22 22.55
N VAL A 305 -19.33 -0.75 21.59
CA VAL A 305 -19.08 -0.89 20.16
C VAL A 305 -18.67 0.48 19.61
N PHE A 306 -17.55 0.55 18.89
CA PHE A 306 -16.95 1.79 18.40
C PHE A 306 -16.66 1.70 16.91
N LEU A 307 -16.95 2.78 16.17
CA LEU A 307 -16.60 2.92 14.77
C LEU A 307 -15.26 3.64 14.64
N SER A 308 -14.26 2.95 14.10
CA SER A 308 -12.98 3.57 13.73
C SER A 308 -13.22 4.63 12.66
N PRO A 309 -12.69 5.87 12.81
CA PRO A 309 -12.73 6.86 11.74
C PRO A 309 -12.03 6.35 10.47
N ASP A 310 -12.55 6.79 9.31
CA ASP A 310 -12.20 6.23 8.00
C ASP A 310 -11.88 7.25 6.90
N LEU A 311 -12.01 8.56 7.16
CA LEU A 311 -11.77 9.60 6.15
C LEU A 311 -10.38 10.23 6.26
N PRO A 312 -9.62 10.39 5.17
CA PRO A 312 -9.81 9.73 3.88
C PRO A 312 -9.36 8.26 3.90
N TYR A 313 -8.74 7.82 5.00
CA TYR A 313 -8.30 6.45 5.23
C TYR A 313 -8.51 6.04 6.70
N GLY A 314 -8.73 4.74 6.93
CA GLY A 314 -8.99 4.16 8.24
C GLY A 314 -7.90 4.34 9.28
N TRP A 315 -8.32 4.69 10.50
CA TRP A 315 -7.41 4.89 11.65
C TRP A 315 -6.90 3.58 12.24
N THR A 316 -7.57 2.44 12.06
CA THR A 316 -7.15 1.16 12.63
C THR A 316 -6.76 0.15 11.54
N ASP A 317 -7.55 0.07 10.49
CA ASP A 317 -7.35 -0.77 9.30
C ASP A 317 -8.04 -0.10 8.10
N GLU A 318 -7.94 -0.68 6.90
CA GLU A 318 -8.58 -0.21 5.66
C GLU A 318 -8.08 1.17 5.15
N PRO A 319 -6.79 1.27 4.74
CA PRO A 319 -5.74 0.25 4.82
C PRO A 319 -4.91 0.33 6.11
N PRO A 320 -4.16 -0.73 6.48
CA PRO A 320 -3.25 -0.69 7.61
C PRO A 320 -2.00 0.12 7.24
N SER A 321 -2.09 1.45 7.37
CA SER A 321 -1.03 2.40 7.04
C SER A 321 -0.81 3.43 8.15
N LEU A 322 -0.26 4.61 7.83
CA LEU A 322 0.19 5.63 8.77
C LEU A 322 -0.92 6.19 9.66
N ASN A 323 -2.18 6.13 9.24
CA ASN A 323 -3.33 6.55 10.04
C ASN A 323 -3.46 5.75 11.35
N ARG A 324 -2.83 4.57 11.42
CA ARG A 324 -2.68 3.79 12.66
C ARG A 324 -1.90 4.50 13.75
N LEU A 325 -1.09 5.52 13.44
CA LEU A 325 -0.47 6.37 14.47
C LEU A 325 -1.54 7.18 15.23
N LEU A 326 -2.49 7.79 14.52
CA LEU A 326 -3.62 8.47 15.14
C LEU A 326 -4.60 7.46 15.77
N GLY A 327 -4.77 6.30 15.15
CA GLY A 327 -5.51 5.17 15.73
C GLY A 327 -4.96 4.70 17.06
N LEU A 328 -3.63 4.60 17.24
CA LEU A 328 -3.02 4.25 18.52
C LEU A 328 -3.39 5.25 19.60
N GLN A 329 -3.29 6.55 19.30
CA GLN A 329 -3.64 7.61 20.24
C GLN A 329 -5.13 7.58 20.63
N TRP A 330 -6.00 7.25 19.68
CA TRP A 330 -7.43 7.04 19.93
C TRP A 330 -7.67 5.81 20.82
N LEU A 331 -7.08 4.67 20.48
CA LEU A 331 -7.28 3.41 21.22
C LEU A 331 -6.72 3.47 22.64
N LEU A 332 -5.57 4.11 22.85
CA LEU A 332 -5.01 4.34 24.19
C LEU A 332 -5.98 5.13 25.09
N ARG A 333 -6.57 6.20 24.56
CA ARG A 333 -7.59 7.00 25.26
C ARG A 333 -8.90 6.25 25.47
N LEU A 334 -9.27 5.41 24.50
CA LEU A 334 -10.47 4.59 24.57
C LEU A 334 -10.34 3.49 25.64
N PHE A 335 -9.20 2.82 25.70
CA PHE A 335 -8.94 1.72 26.62
C PHE A 335 -8.58 2.21 28.02
N TYR A 336 -7.88 3.35 28.13
CA TYR A 336 -7.34 3.86 29.39
C TYR A 336 -7.67 5.34 29.61
N PRO A 337 -8.94 5.75 29.66
CA PRO A 337 -9.34 7.16 29.75
C PRO A 337 -8.83 7.86 31.01
N GLN A 338 -8.53 7.12 32.09
CA GLN A 338 -7.96 7.69 33.32
C GLN A 338 -6.47 8.05 33.21
N ARG A 339 -5.76 7.55 32.19
CA ARG A 339 -4.33 7.82 31.96
C ARG A 339 -4.09 8.95 30.97
N PHE A 340 -5.10 9.32 30.19
CA PHE A 340 -4.97 10.30 29.12
C PHE A 340 -6.04 11.38 29.23
N ASN A 341 -5.62 12.64 29.23
CA ASN A 341 -6.54 13.75 29.06
C ASN A 341 -7.02 13.78 27.59
N GLY A 342 -8.33 13.64 27.40
CA GLY A 342 -8.99 13.23 26.16
C GLY A 342 -9.08 14.25 25.03
N ASP A 343 -8.02 14.97 24.67
CA ASP A 343 -8.06 15.88 23.53
C ASP A 343 -7.67 15.21 22.20
N MET A 344 -8.61 14.43 21.65
CA MET A 344 -8.47 13.91 20.29
C MET A 344 -8.56 15.00 19.22
N ARG A 345 -9.12 16.19 19.52
CA ARG A 345 -9.30 17.26 18.52
C ARG A 345 -7.97 17.90 18.15
N ALA A 346 -7.09 18.15 19.12
CA ALA A 346 -5.74 18.66 18.89
C ALA A 346 -4.87 17.63 18.16
N LEU A 347 -4.89 16.37 18.60
CA LEU A 347 -4.14 15.29 17.95
C LEU A 347 -4.58 15.07 16.50
N THR A 348 -5.88 15.14 16.23
CA THR A 348 -6.41 15.03 14.86
C THR A 348 -5.93 16.19 14.00
N ARG A 349 -5.93 17.44 14.52
CA ARG A 349 -5.39 18.59 13.77
C ARG A 349 -3.91 18.45 13.46
N ASP A 350 -3.09 18.12 14.46
CA ASP A 350 -1.65 17.92 14.22
C ASP A 350 -1.43 16.80 13.21
N PHE A 351 -2.15 15.68 13.33
CA PHE A 351 -1.98 14.57 12.38
C PHE A 351 -2.33 14.97 10.94
N TYR A 352 -3.44 15.67 10.68
CA TYR A 352 -3.78 16.06 9.31
C TYR A 352 -2.90 17.19 8.79
N LYS A 353 -2.49 18.13 9.64
CA LYS A 353 -1.51 19.14 9.27
C LYS A 353 -0.18 18.50 8.88
N GLN A 354 0.29 17.55 9.70
CA GLN A 354 1.61 16.94 9.53
C GLN A 354 1.60 15.87 8.45
N PHE A 355 0.68 14.92 8.44
CA PHE A 355 0.69 13.79 7.49
C PHE A 355 -0.14 14.06 6.24
N TYR A 356 -1.13 14.95 6.29
CA TYR A 356 -1.97 15.28 5.14
C TYR A 356 -1.74 16.66 4.54
N GLN A 357 -0.97 17.52 5.20
CA GLN A 357 -0.78 18.92 4.81
C GLN A 357 -2.11 19.67 4.62
N VAL A 358 -3.09 19.35 5.47
CA VAL A 358 -4.42 19.95 5.48
C VAL A 358 -4.70 20.53 6.86
N GLU A 359 -5.06 21.81 6.90
CA GLU A 359 -5.59 22.46 8.10
C GLU A 359 -7.09 22.17 8.21
N LEU A 360 -7.50 21.53 9.31
CA LEU A 360 -8.90 21.14 9.50
C LEU A 360 -9.71 22.24 10.19
N SER A 361 -10.90 22.50 9.65
CA SER A 361 -11.95 23.25 10.33
C SER A 361 -12.56 22.47 11.51
N ASP A 362 -13.29 23.15 12.39
CA ASP A 362 -14.02 22.49 13.49
C ASP A 362 -15.03 21.45 12.99
N VAL A 363 -15.78 21.79 11.93
CA VAL A 363 -16.77 20.89 11.33
C VAL A 363 -16.12 19.61 10.80
N GLN A 364 -14.96 19.73 10.13
CA GLN A 364 -14.23 18.57 9.64
C GLN A 364 -13.73 17.69 10.79
N VAL A 365 -13.27 18.28 11.89
CA VAL A 365 -12.85 17.50 13.06
C VAL A 365 -14.02 16.80 13.74
N ASP A 366 -15.17 17.47 13.89
CA ASP A 366 -16.36 16.83 14.44
C ASP A 366 -16.81 15.65 13.56
N ARG A 367 -16.76 15.80 12.24
CA ARG A 367 -17.06 14.72 11.29
C ARG A 367 -16.12 13.53 11.46
N LEU A 368 -14.82 13.76 11.57
CA LEU A 368 -13.84 12.68 11.78
C LEU A 368 -14.04 11.95 13.11
N LEU A 369 -14.44 12.67 14.16
CA LEU A 369 -14.58 12.10 15.50
C LEU A 369 -15.97 11.54 15.81
N ALA A 370 -16.95 11.68 14.93
CA ALA A 370 -18.33 11.30 15.19
C ALA A 370 -18.50 9.84 15.65
N GLY A 371 -17.78 8.89 15.03
CA GLY A 371 -17.81 7.47 15.37
C GLY A 371 -17.01 7.06 16.62
N THR A 372 -16.16 7.95 17.14
CA THR A 372 -15.19 7.63 18.20
C THR A 372 -15.79 7.56 19.61
N ARG A 373 -17.00 8.08 19.81
CA ARG A 373 -17.63 8.23 21.14
C ARG A 373 -18.47 7.02 21.58
N GLY A 374 -18.49 5.96 20.79
CA GLY A 374 -19.32 4.77 21.05
C GLY A 374 -20.78 5.00 20.66
N ARG A 375 -21.56 3.91 20.60
CA ARG A 375 -22.99 3.98 20.33
C ARG A 375 -23.77 3.84 21.65
N ASN A 376 -24.54 4.88 21.99
CA ASN A 376 -25.47 4.87 23.13
C ASN A 376 -26.79 4.20 22.78
#